data_AF-A0A817RPX7-F1
#
_entry.id   AF-A0A817RPX7-F1
#
_cell.length_a   1.000
_cell.length_b   1.000
_cell.length_c   1.000
_cell.angle_alpha   90.00
_cell.angle_beta   90.00
_cell.angle_gamma   90.00
#
_symmetry.space_group_name_H-M   'P 1'
#
loop_
_entity.id
_entity.type
_entity.pdbx_description
1 polymer ?
#
loop_
_entity_poly.entity_id
_entity_poly.type
_entity_poly.pdbx_seq_one_letter_code
_entity_poly.pdbx_strand_id
1 'polypeptide(L)'
;AIWINMNYMILSALQHYAKTPGPYSDKARQIYGQLRTNLIANMHRVYEKTGYIWEQYDDKTGYGQGSHPFTGWSSLIVLIMSELYDE
;
A
#
# COMPACT_ATOMS: atom_id res chain seq x y z
N ALA A 1 4.13 11.80 5.36
CA ALA A 1 4.76 10.50 5.10
C ALA A 1 3.71 9.41 4.94
N ILE A 2 4.00 8.41 4.11
CA ILE A 2 3.17 7.26 3.73
C ILE A 2 3.67 6.02 4.48
N TRP A 3 2.77 5.39 5.24
CA TRP A 3 3.07 4.23 6.09
C TRP A 3 2.31 3.00 5.61
N ILE A 4 3.01 1.87 5.46
CA ILE A 4 2.44 0.68 4.80
C ILE A 4 1.45 -0.09 5.68
N ASN A 5 1.63 -0.12 7.01
CA ASN A 5 0.64 -0.68 7.95
C ASN A 5 -0.74 -0.03 7.82
N MET A 6 -0.81 1.30 7.80
CA MET A 6 -2.08 2.03 7.65
C MET A 6 -2.68 1.79 6.27
N ASN A 7 -1.85 1.81 5.22
CA ASN A 7 -2.32 1.56 3.86
C ASN A 7 -2.82 0.13 3.67
N TYR A 8 -2.23 -0.86 4.34
CA TYR A 8 -2.73 -2.24 4.35
C TYR A 8 -4.16 -2.31 4.91
N MET A 9 -4.41 -1.69 6.07
CA MET A 9 -5.76 -1.65 6.67
C MET A 9 -6.77 -0.91 5.79
N ILE A 10 -6.36 0.21 5.18
CA ILE A 10 -7.23 0.96 4.26
C ILE A 10 -7.57 0.14 3.02
N LEU A 11 -6.59 -0.56 2.45
CA LEU A 11 -6.82 -1.44 1.29
C LEU A 11 -7.74 -2.61 1.64
N SER A 12 -7.57 -3.23 2.82
CA SER A 12 -8.49 -4.25 3.33
C SER A 12 -9.93 -3.71 3.39
N ALA A 13 -10.13 -2.55 4.02
CA ALA A 13 -11.46 -1.93 4.12
C ALA A 13 -12.05 -1.57 2.75
N LEU A 14 -11.25 -0.98 1.84
CA LEU A 14 -11.71 -0.66 0.49
C LEU A 14 -12.08 -1.91 -0.30
N GLN A 15 -11.34 -3.01 -0.15
CA GLN A 15 -11.66 -4.28 -0.80
C GLN A 15 -12.99 -4.85 -0.27
N HIS A 16 -13.20 -4.78 1.05
CA HIS A 16 -14.48 -5.16 1.66
C HIS A 16 -15.64 -4.33 1.08
N TYR A 17 -15.56 -3.01 1.15
CA TYR A 17 -16.63 -2.13 0.66
C TYR A 17 -16.83 -2.15 -0.87
N ALA A 18 -15.80 -2.55 -1.63
CA ALA A 18 -15.93 -2.76 -3.07
C ALA A 18 -16.74 -4.03 -3.43
N LYS A 19 -16.82 -4.99 -2.51
CA LYS A 19 -17.59 -6.24 -2.62
C LYS A 19 -18.97 -6.14 -1.95
N THR A 20 -19.11 -5.27 -0.96
CA THR A 20 -20.39 -5.04 -0.26
C THR A 20 -21.35 -4.21 -1.12
N PRO A 21 -22.59 -4.67 -1.38
CA PRO A 21 -23.59 -3.90 -2.11
C PRO A 21 -23.88 -2.56 -1.42
N GLY A 22 -23.82 -1.47 -2.18
CA GLY A 22 -24.10 -0.14 -1.66
C GLY A 22 -23.74 0.96 -2.65
N PRO A 23 -24.21 2.20 -2.39
CA PRO A 23 -24.05 3.34 -3.31
C PRO A 23 -22.58 3.75 -3.55
N TYR A 24 -21.65 3.25 -2.74
CA TYR A 24 -20.23 3.61 -2.80
C TYR A 24 -19.31 2.45 -3.21
N SER A 25 -19.86 1.28 -3.58
CA SER A 25 -19.07 0.10 -3.96
C SER A 25 -18.11 0.36 -5.13
N ASP A 26 -18.59 1.01 -6.19
CA ASP A 26 -17.76 1.37 -7.34
C ASP A 26 -16.68 2.39 -6.99
N LYS A 27 -17.01 3.36 -6.12
CA LYS A 27 -16.06 4.34 -5.61
C LYS A 27 -14.96 3.66 -4.78
N ALA A 28 -15.33 2.71 -3.92
CA ALA A 28 -14.37 1.92 -3.14
C ALA A 28 -13.45 1.11 -4.06
N ARG A 29 -13.99 0.47 -5.10
CA ARG A 29 -13.23 -0.29 -6.10
C ARG A 29 -12.23 0.58 -6.86
N GLN A 30 -12.65 1.78 -7.27
CA GLN A 30 -11.78 2.73 -7.95
C GLN A 30 -10.61 3.17 -7.07
N ILE A 31 -10.90 3.57 -5.82
CA ILE A 31 -9.87 4.03 -4.88
C ILE A 31 -8.93 2.87 -4.53
N TYR A 32 -9.45 1.66 -4.31
CA TYR A 32 -8.66 0.45 -4.09
C TYR A 32 -7.62 0.23 -5.19
N GLY A 33 -8.07 0.20 -6.45
CA GLY A 33 -7.21 -0.04 -7.60
C GLY A 33 -6.11 1.02 -7.73
N GLN A 34 -6.46 2.29 -7.56
CA GLN A 34 -5.50 3.40 -7.65
C GLN A 34 -4.46 3.35 -6.51
N LEU A 35 -4.92 3.16 -5.27
CA LEU A 35 -4.05 3.15 -4.11
C LEU A 35 -3.08 1.97 -4.15
N ARG A 36 -3.58 0.76 -4.44
CA ARG A 36 -2.77 -0.45 -4.57
C ARG A 36 -1.68 -0.28 -5.62
N THR A 37 -2.05 0.20 -6.80
CA THR A 37 -1.10 0.43 -7.92
C THR A 37 -0.02 1.44 -7.53
N ASN A 38 -0.40 2.56 -6.92
CA ASN A 38 0.54 3.60 -6.53
C ASN A 38 1.57 3.11 -5.49
N LEU A 39 1.13 2.34 -4.49
CA LEU A 39 2.01 1.81 -3.45
C LEU A 39 3.01 0.81 -4.02
N ILE A 40 2.53 -0.16 -4.80
CA ILE A 40 3.38 -1.19 -5.42
C ILE A 40 4.40 -0.53 -6.35
N ALA A 41 3.96 0.35 -7.25
CA ALA A 41 4.84 1.01 -8.21
C ALA A 41 5.91 1.86 -7.51
N ASN A 42 5.54 2.62 -6.48
CA ASN A 42 6.49 3.45 -5.76
C ASN A 42 7.51 2.61 -4.96
N MET A 43 7.05 1.60 -4.22
CA MET A 43 7.94 0.74 -3.43
C MET A 43 8.90 -0.05 -4.32
N HIS A 44 8.42 -0.59 -5.45
CA HIS A 44 9.26 -1.27 -6.44
C HIS A 44 10.34 -0.33 -7.00
N ARG A 45 9.95 0.87 -7.47
CA ARG A 45 10.88 1.87 -7.99
C ARG A 45 11.95 2.27 -6.96
N VAL A 46 11.58 2.45 -5.69
CA VAL A 46 12.54 2.78 -4.63
C VAL A 46 13.45 1.60 -4.31
N TYR A 47 12.91 0.38 -4.29
CA TYR A 47 13.69 -0.83 -4.09
C TYR A 47 14.70 -1.04 -5.22
N GLU A 48 14.30 -0.93 -6.49
CA GLU A 48 15.21 -1.01 -7.64
C GLU A 48 16.33 0.04 -7.57
N LYS A 49 16.01 1.27 -7.16
CA LYS A 49 16.98 2.37 -7.10
C LYS A 49 17.96 2.24 -5.93
N THR A 50 17.51 1.74 -4.79
CA THR A 50 18.27 1.83 -3.51
C THR A 50 18.71 0.49 -2.96
N GLY A 51 18.10 -0.61 -3.38
CA GLY A 51 18.31 -1.95 -2.83
C GLY A 51 17.60 -2.21 -1.49
N TYR A 52 16.80 -1.27 -0.97
CA TYR A 52 16.21 -1.36 0.36
C TYR A 52 14.71 -1.07 0.39
N ILE A 53 14.03 -1.72 1.34
CA ILE A 53 12.69 -1.34 1.81
C ILE A 53 12.86 -0.40 3.02
N TRP A 54 12.00 0.60 3.11
CA TRP A 54 12.10 1.69 4.09
C TRP A 54 10.89 1.68 5.05
N GLU A 55 11.07 2.28 6.21
CA GLU A 55 10.05 2.38 7.26
C GLU A 55 8.79 3.14 6.80
N GLN A 56 9.00 4.24 6.07
CA GLN A 56 7.96 5.09 5.50
C GLN A 56 8.45 5.72 4.20
N TYR A 57 7.53 6.31 3.43
CA TYR A 57 7.83 6.98 2.16
C TYR A 57 7.34 8.42 2.18
N ASP A 58 8.09 9.34 1.58
CA ASP A 58 7.73 10.75 1.48
C ASP A 58 6.47 10.96 0.63
N ASP A 59 5.49 11.73 1.11
CA ASP A 59 4.21 11.93 0.41
C ASP A 59 4.29 12.88 -0.80
N LYS A 60 5.39 13.63 -0.94
CA LYS A 60 5.58 14.57 -2.06
C LYS A 60 6.45 13.97 -3.17
N THR A 61 7.45 13.18 -2.80
CA THR A 61 8.49 12.67 -3.70
C THR A 61 8.47 11.15 -3.86
N GLY A 62 7.83 10.43 -2.94
CA GLY A 62 7.82 8.97 -2.90
C GLY A 62 9.14 8.33 -2.48
N TYR A 63 10.17 9.09 -2.10
CA TYR A 63 11.43 8.52 -1.63
C TYR A 63 11.29 7.84 -0.26
N GLY A 64 12.08 6.79 -0.02
CA GLY A 64 12.16 6.15 1.29
C GLY A 64 12.70 7.10 2.36
N GLN A 65 12.13 7.02 3.57
CA GLN A 65 12.49 7.81 4.74
C GLN A 65 12.48 6.94 6.00
N GLY A 66 13.23 7.36 7.01
CA GLY A 66 13.36 6.61 8.27
C GLY A 66 14.33 5.44 8.17
N SER A 67 14.07 4.40 8.95
CA SER A 67 14.97 3.24 9.07
C SER A 67 15.03 2.40 7.79
N HIS A 68 16.20 1.85 7.47
CA HIS A 68 16.42 0.86 6.40
C HIS A 68 17.62 -0.05 6.71
N PRO A 69 17.62 -1.34 6.30
CA PRO A 69 16.48 -2.06 5.74
C PRO A 69 15.35 -2.20 6.76
N PHE A 70 14.10 -2.01 6.34
CA PHE A 70 12.94 -2.14 7.20
C PHE A 70 11.93 -3.11 6.60
N THR A 71 12.11 -4.39 6.90
CA THR A 71 11.15 -5.46 6.56
C THR A 71 10.19 -5.76 7.73
N GLY A 72 9.82 -4.72 8.48
CA GLY A 72 8.75 -4.75 9.49
C GLY A 72 7.37 -4.66 8.84
N TRP A 73 6.55 -3.68 9.23
CA TRP A 73 5.24 -3.49 8.57
C TRP A 73 5.33 -3.20 7.07
N SER A 74 6.47 -2.70 6.57
CA SER A 74 6.63 -2.48 5.12
C SER A 74 6.63 -3.79 4.31
N SER A 75 6.87 -4.95 4.95
CA SER A 75 6.70 -6.27 4.34
C SER A 75 5.23 -6.59 3.98
N LEU A 76 4.25 -5.88 4.54
CA LEU A 76 2.83 -6.01 4.17
C LEU A 76 2.58 -5.69 2.69
N ILE A 77 3.53 -5.05 1.99
CA ILE A 77 3.47 -4.88 0.54
C ILE A 77 3.31 -6.22 -0.20
N VAL A 78 3.86 -7.31 0.34
CA VAL A 78 3.70 -8.66 -0.24
C VAL A 78 2.24 -9.10 -0.20
N LEU A 79 1.57 -8.90 0.95
CA LEU A 79 0.14 -9.22 1.10
C LEU A 79 -0.73 -8.33 0.20
N ILE A 80 -0.39 -7.04 0.09
CA ILE A 80 -1.05 -6.10 -0.84
C ILE A 80 -0.90 -6.58 -2.29
N MET A 81 0.29 -7.04 -2.70
CA MET A 81 0.54 -7.57 -4.05
C MET A 81 -0.26 -8.84 -4.31
N SER A 82 -0.43 -9.73 -3.32
CA SER A 82 -1.25 -10.94 -3.46
C SER A 82 -2.75 -10.70 -3.26
N GLU A 83 -3.16 -9.48 -2.93
CA GLU A 83 -4.57 -9.12 -2.59
C GLU A 83 -5.14 -9.96 -1.43
N LEU A 84 -4.25 -10.41 -0.54
CA LEU A 84 -4.58 -11.19 0.65
C LEU A 84 -4.70 -10.23 1.83
N TYR A 85 -5.90 -10.07 2.36
CA TYR A 85 -6.19 -9.29 3.55
C TYR A 85 -6.89 -10.20 4.55
N ASP A 86 -6.50 -10.12 5.83
CA ASP A 86 -7.18 -10.87 6.88
C ASP A 86 -8.63 -10.37 7.03
N GLU A 87 -9.58 -11.31 7.07
CA GLU A 87 -11.02 -11.05 7.31
C GLU A 87 -11.36 -10.98 8.80
#